data_AF-A0L946-F1
#
_entry.id   AF-A0L946-F1
#
_cell.length_a   1.000
_cell.length_b   1.000
_cell.length_c   1.000
_cell.angle_alpha   90.00
_cell.angle_beta   90.00
_cell.angle_gamma   90.00
#
_symmetry.space_group_name_H-M   'P 1'
#
loop_
_entity.id
_entity.type
_entity.pdbx_description
1 polymer ?
#
loop_
_entity_poly.entity_id
_entity_poly.type
_entity_poly.pdbx_seq_one_letter_code
_entity_poly.pdbx_strand_id
1 'polypeptide(L)'
;MMRPSPDISVVHLCLEPVDFRKGINGLAALVEAELELNPFDEALFVFRNRSLDKVKILYWERNGFCLWQSMSSEGWYVRRESVLQG
;
A
#
# COMPACT_ATOMS: atom_id res chain seq x y z
N MET A 1 11.22 -11.03 10.07
CA MET A 1 10.14 -10.17 9.53
C MET A 1 10.51 -9.85 8.10
N MET A 2 9.63 -10.15 7.16
CA MET A 2 9.83 -9.82 5.74
C MET A 2 9.72 -8.31 5.58
N ARG A 3 10.72 -7.68 4.97
CA ARG A 3 10.75 -6.26 4.67
C ARG A 3 10.82 -6.12 3.16
N PRO A 4 10.06 -5.19 2.55
CA PRO A 4 10.22 -4.92 1.13
C PRO A 4 11.66 -4.53 0.82
N SER A 5 12.11 -4.85 -0.41
CA SER A 5 13.44 -4.48 -0.87
C SER A 5 13.66 -2.96 -0.74
N PRO A 6 14.84 -2.50 -0.29
CA PRO A 6 15.15 -1.08 -0.26
C PRO A 6 15.22 -0.46 -1.67
N ASP A 7 15.31 -1.28 -2.71
CA ASP A 7 15.42 -0.84 -4.10
C ASP A 7 14.05 -0.51 -4.74
N ILE A 8 12.94 -0.81 -4.05
CA ILE A 8 11.59 -0.42 -4.52
C ILE A 8 11.47 1.09 -4.49
N SER A 9 11.47 1.70 -5.68
CA SER A 9 11.38 3.15 -5.87
C SER A 9 9.97 3.66 -6.09
N VAL A 10 9.01 2.75 -6.31
CA VAL A 10 7.63 3.09 -6.68
C VAL A 10 6.67 2.79 -5.53
N VAL A 11 5.92 3.81 -5.11
CA VAL A 11 4.89 3.71 -4.08
C VAL A 11 3.60 4.32 -4.61
N HIS A 12 2.56 3.50 -4.71
CA HIS A 12 1.22 3.93 -5.11
C HIS A 12 0.34 4.10 -3.88
N LEU A 13 -0.21 5.30 -3.71
CA LEU A 13 -1.17 5.58 -2.64
C LEU A 13 -2.59 5.52 -3.19
N CYS A 14 -3.39 4.58 -2.69
CA CYS A 14 -4.83 4.57 -2.94
C CYS A 14 -5.47 5.71 -2.11
N LEU A 15 -5.95 6.74 -2.81
CA LEU A 15 -6.52 7.93 -2.17
C LEU A 15 -7.90 7.64 -1.59
N GLU A 16 -8.66 6.73 -2.19
CA GLU A 16 -9.99 6.36 -1.74
C GLU A 16 -9.95 5.45 -0.51
N PRO A 17 -10.85 5.64 0.47
CA PRO A 17 -10.91 4.76 1.63
C PRO A 17 -11.25 3.31 1.24
N VAL A 18 -10.42 2.36 1.68
CA VAL A 18 -10.64 0.94 1.41
C VAL A 18 -11.29 0.23 2.59
N ASP A 19 -12.21 -0.70 2.30
CA ASP A 19 -12.72 -1.64 3.30
C ASP A 19 -11.64 -2.66 3.68
N PHE A 20 -11.09 -2.50 4.87
CA PHE A 20 -9.99 -3.33 5.38
C PHE A 20 -10.40 -4.74 5.80
N ARG A 21 -11.67 -5.13 5.63
CA ARG A 21 -12.06 -6.55 5.63
C ARG A 21 -11.49 -7.30 4.44
N LYS A 22 -11.12 -6.60 3.36
CA LYS A 22 -10.39 -7.18 2.22
C LYS A 22 -9.02 -7.68 2.66
N GLY A 23 -8.76 -8.97 2.42
CA GLY A 23 -7.44 -9.58 2.51
C GLY A 23 -6.62 -9.38 1.24
N ILE A 24 -5.55 -10.15 1.06
CA ILE A 24 -4.61 -10.06 -0.08
C ILE A 24 -5.34 -10.04 -1.43
N ASN A 25 -6.13 -11.06 -1.74
CA ASN A 25 -6.79 -11.17 -3.06
C ASN A 25 -7.73 -9.99 -3.35
N GLY A 26 -8.44 -9.52 -2.33
CA GLY A 26 -9.35 -8.39 -2.47
C GLY A 26 -8.63 -7.05 -2.66
N LEU A 27 -7.41 -6.93 -2.14
CA LEU A 27 -6.57 -5.75 -2.35
C LEU A 27 -5.84 -5.83 -3.70
N ALA A 28 -5.34 -6.99 -4.11
CA ALA A 28 -4.75 -7.19 -5.43
C ALA A 28 -5.75 -6.89 -6.56
N ALA A 29 -6.98 -7.41 -6.44
CA ALA A 29 -8.05 -7.09 -7.38
C ALA A 29 -8.40 -5.59 -7.41
N LEU A 30 -8.23 -4.89 -6.29
CA LEU A 30 -8.44 -3.43 -6.23
C LEU A 30 -7.33 -2.68 -6.95
N VAL A 31 -6.07 -3.13 -6.84
CA VAL A 31 -4.95 -2.57 -7.60
C VAL A 31 -5.22 -2.67 -9.10
N GLU A 32 -5.67 -3.84 -9.56
CA GLU A 32 -6.00 -4.05 -10.98
C GLU A 32 -7.20 -3.21 -11.42
N ALA A 33 -8.31 -3.26 -10.67
CA ALA A 33 -9.57 -2.68 -11.13
C ALA A 33 -9.68 -1.17 -10.92
N GLU A 34 -9.14 -0.64 -9.81
CA GLU A 34 -9.35 0.76 -9.42
C GLU A 34 -8.11 1.63 -9.64
N LEU A 35 -6.91 1.06 -9.50
CA LEU A 35 -5.66 1.79 -9.80
C LEU A 35 -5.21 1.57 -11.24
N GLU A 36 -5.78 0.59 -11.95
CA GLU A 36 -5.39 0.19 -13.31
C GLU A 36 -3.88 -0.16 -13.41
N LEU A 37 -3.36 -0.77 -12.34
CA LEU A 37 -1.95 -1.18 -12.21
C LEU A 37 -1.82 -2.69 -12.09
N ASN A 38 -0.64 -3.21 -12.37
CA ASN A 38 -0.33 -4.62 -12.16
C ASN A 38 0.11 -4.86 -10.70
N PRO A 39 -0.61 -5.67 -9.90
CA PRO A 39 -0.27 -5.92 -8.51
C PRO A 39 1.03 -6.72 -8.33
N PHE A 40 1.54 -7.34 -9.40
CA PHE A 40 2.80 -8.09 -9.40
C PHE A 40 4.02 -7.21 -9.67
N ASP A 41 3.84 -5.93 -9.99
CA ASP A 41 4.96 -5.01 -10.22
C ASP A 41 5.78 -4.81 -8.95
N GLU A 42 7.06 -4.46 -9.13
CA GLU A 42 7.96 -4.10 -8.04
C GLU A 42 7.61 -2.71 -7.47
N ALA A 43 6.51 -2.67 -6.72
CA ALA A 43 5.94 -1.47 -6.14
C ALA A 43 5.27 -1.77 -4.78
N LEU A 44 5.11 -0.72 -3.98
CA LEU A 44 4.30 -0.76 -2.77
C LEU A 44 2.92 -0.14 -3.04
N PHE A 45 1.87 -0.89 -2.74
CA PHE A 45 0.49 -0.38 -2.81
C PHE A 45 -0.01 -0.08 -1.40
N VAL A 46 -0.19 1.20 -1.09
CA VAL A 46 -0.56 1.71 0.22
C VAL A 46 -2.05 2.05 0.24
N PHE A 47 -2.76 1.43 1.17
CA PHE A 47 -4.18 1.67 1.41
C PHE A 47 -4.39 2.28 2.79
N ARG A 48 -5.43 3.11 2.88
CA ARG A 48 -5.96 3.65 4.13
C ARG A 48 -7.40 3.21 4.34
N ASN A 49 -7.84 3.10 5.58
CA ASN A 49 -9.26 2.96 5.88
C ASN A 49 -9.93 4.33 6.05
N ARG A 50 -11.26 4.32 6.18
CA ARG A 50 -12.06 5.55 6.35
C ARG A 50 -11.69 6.34 7.60
N SER A 51 -11.41 5.66 8.70
CA SER A 51 -11.09 6.29 9.99
C SER A 51 -9.65 6.79 10.09
N LEU A 52 -8.80 6.54 9.07
CA LEU A 52 -7.38 6.91 9.04
C LEU A 52 -6.54 6.33 10.19
N ASP A 53 -7.05 5.37 10.95
CA ASP A 53 -6.35 4.74 12.07
C ASP A 53 -5.57 3.49 11.63
N LYS A 54 -5.81 2.98 10.41
CA LYS A 54 -5.16 1.78 9.87
C LYS A 54 -4.58 2.04 8.48
N VAL A 55 -3.41 1.43 8.26
CA VAL A 55 -2.76 1.34 6.95
C VAL A 55 -2.52 -0.12 6.60
N LYS A 56 -2.71 -0.45 5.32
CA LYS A 56 -2.27 -1.72 4.74
C LYS A 56 -1.31 -1.44 3.60
N ILE A 57 -0.24 -2.22 3.50
CA ILE A 57 0.72 -2.16 2.39
C ILE A 57 0.79 -3.54 1.75
N LEU A 58 0.38 -3.65 0.49
CA LEU A 58 0.49 -4.84 -0.33
C LEU A 58 1.71 -4.71 -1.24
N TYR A 59 2.49 -5.79 -1.36
CA TYR A 59 3.57 -5.89 -2.34
C TYR A 59 3.77 -7.33 -2.76
N TRP A 60 4.21 -7.53 -4.00
CA TRP A 60 4.64 -8.84 -4.50
C TRP A 60 6.12 -9.02 -4.21
N GLU A 61 6.49 -10.16 -3.63
CA GLU A 61 7.89 -10.52 -3.41
C GLU A 61 8.14 -11.96 -3.84
N ARG A 62 9.08 -12.13 -4.78
CA ARG A 62 9.45 -13.41 -5.39
C ARG A 62 8.23 -14.11 -6.01
N ASN A 63 7.55 -14.95 -5.23
CA ASN A 63 6.47 -15.83 -5.65
C ASN A 63 5.20 -15.67 -4.80
N GLY A 64 5.09 -14.61 -4.00
CA GLY A 64 3.94 -14.42 -3.13
C GLY A 64 3.66 -12.97 -2.76
N PHE A 65 2.40 -12.72 -2.45
CA PHE A 65 1.99 -11.45 -1.88
C PHE A 65 2.34 -11.37 -0.41
N CYS A 66 2.82 -10.21 -0.02
CA CYS A 66 3.06 -9.82 1.36
C CYS A 66 2.13 -8.67 1.72
N LEU A 67 1.54 -8.75 2.91
CA LEU A 67 0.64 -7.73 3.43
C LEU A 67 1.14 -7.26 4.80
N TRP A 68 1.53 -5.99 4.87
CA TRP A 68 1.78 -5.33 6.14
C TRP A 68 0.54 -4.57 6.59
N GLN A 69 0.25 -4.59 7.88
CA GLN A 69 -0.83 -3.81 8.48
C GLN A 69 -0.31 -3.12 9.73
N SER A 70 -0.64 -1.84 9.87
CA SER A 70 -0.30 -1.05 11.05
C SER A 70 -1.48 -0.19 11.49
N MET A 71 -1.51 0.13 12.78
CA MET A 71 -2.56 0.88 13.43
C MET A 71 -1.96 1.99 14.29
N SER A 72 -2.62 3.14 14.31
CA SER A 72 -2.27 4.29 15.16
C SER A 72 -3.52 4.79 15.87
N SER A 73 -3.44 5.04 17.18
CA SER A 73 -4.52 5.66 17.96
C SER A 73 -4.71 7.14 17.62
N GLU A 74 -3.68 7.82 17.13
CA GLU A 74 -3.70 9.24 16.77
C GLU A 74 -4.05 9.45 15.28
N GLY A 75 -4.24 8.35 14.54
CA GLY A 75 -4.39 8.34 13.10
C GLY A 75 -3.04 8.33 12.36
N TRP A 76 -3.11 8.08 11.06
CA TRP A 76 -2.01 8.16 10.11
C TRP A 76 -2.16 9.42 9.27
N TYR A 77 -1.07 10.17 9.12
CA TYR A 77 -1.00 11.35 8.27
C TYR A 77 0.02 11.13 7.17
N VAL A 78 -0.37 11.41 5.94
CA VAL A 78 0.57 11.40 4.81
C VAL A 78 1.28 12.75 4.78
N ARG A 79 2.57 12.76 5.09
CA ARG A 79 3.42 13.94 4.86
C ARG A 79 3.85 13.94 3.40
N ARG A 80 3.44 14.96 2.62
CA ARG A 80 4.05 15.23 1.32
C ARG A 80 5.37 15.97 1.57
N GLU A 81 6.49 15.33 1.27
CA GLU A 81 7.78 16.02 1.15
C GLU A 81 8.06 16.19 -0.34
N SER A 82 8.15 17.44 -0.79
CA SER A 82 8.64 17.76 -2.13
C SER A 82 10.12 17.44 -2.15
N VAL A 83 10.51 16.31 -2.73
CA VAL A 83 11.92 16.04 -3.05
C VAL A 83 12.29 17.01 -4.16
N LEU A 84 12.87 18.15 -3.80
CA LEU A 84 13.56 19.02 -4.74
C LEU A 84 14.76 18.22 -5.26
N GLN A 85 14.62 17.62 -6.44
CA GLN A 85 15.76 17.10 -7.19
C GLN A 85 16.63 18.29 -7.58
N GLY A 86 17.81 18.39 -6.96
CA GLY A 86 18.91 19.21 -7.41
C GLY A 86 19.87 18.40 -8.26
#